data_AF-A0A965C9R6-F1
#
_entry.id   AF-A0A965C9R6-F1
#
_cell.length_a   1.000
_cell.length_b   1.000
_cell.length_c   1.000
_cell.angle_alpha   90.00
_cell.angle_beta   90.00
_cell.angle_gamma   90.00
#
_symmetry.space_group_name_H-M   'P 1'
#
loop_
_entity.id
_entity.type
_entity.pdbx_description
1 polymer ?
#
loop_
_entity_poly.entity_id
_entity_poly.type
_entity_poly.pdbx_seq_one_letter_code
_entity_poly.pdbx_strand_id
1 'polypeptide(L)'
;SAKTIYEAMVTGPQNMPVFNEANITPEEKNDIITYLTYLQNNRSVGGEELGNLGPVVEGLLAWLGLLGLLVAITVWLGAKSN
;
A
#
# COMPACT_ATOMS: atom_id res chain seq x y z
N SER A 1 14.90 2.56 -7.63
CA SER A 1 15.37 3.67 -8.47
C SER A 1 14.74 3.57 -9.84
N ALA A 2 14.52 4.69 -10.53
CA ALA A 2 13.96 4.72 -11.89
C ALA A 2 14.68 3.75 -12.85
N LYS A 3 16.02 3.67 -12.77
CA LYS A 3 16.83 2.72 -13.54
C LYS A 3 16.44 1.25 -13.29
N THR A 4 16.26 0.87 -12.03
CA THR A 4 15.86 -0.49 -11.64
C THR A 4 14.47 -0.84 -12.13
N ILE A 5 13.54 0.13 -12.12
CA ILE A 5 12.18 -0.09 -12.62
C ILE A 5 12.22 -0.29 -14.14
N TYR A 6 12.98 0.53 -14.87
CA TYR A 6 13.16 0.35 -16.31
C TYR A 6 13.77 -1.01 -16.66
N GLU A 7 14.83 -1.43 -15.95
CA GLU A 7 15.47 -2.73 -16.14
C GLU A 7 14.50 -3.88 -15.84
N ALA A 8 13.68 -3.77 -14.79
CA ALA A 8 12.66 -4.76 -14.47
C ALA A 8 11.59 -4.86 -15.58
N MET A 9 11.21 -3.74 -16.20
CA MET A 9 10.26 -3.74 -17.32
C MET A 9 10.83 -4.42 -18.57
N VAL A 10 12.13 -4.22 -18.85
CA VAL A 10 12.81 -4.82 -20.01
C VAL A 10 13.10 -6.31 -19.80
N THR A 11 13.49 -6.70 -18.59
CA THR A 11 13.92 -8.08 -18.31
C THR A 11 12.79 -8.99 -17.84
N GLY A 12 11.73 -8.46 -17.22
CA GLY A 12 10.61 -9.24 -16.68
C GLY A 12 11.06 -10.27 -15.63
N PRO A 13 11.61 -9.85 -14.48
CA PRO A 13 12.12 -10.79 -13.47
C PRO A 13 10.99 -11.62 -12.82
N GLN A 14 11.30 -12.87 -12.48
CA GLN A 14 10.37 -13.83 -11.87
C GLN A 14 9.07 -14.05 -12.68
N ASN A 15 7.92 -13.70 -12.11
CA ASN A 15 6.59 -13.84 -12.73
C ASN A 15 6.15 -12.56 -13.46
N MET A 16 7.04 -11.55 -13.56
CA MET A 16 6.74 -10.31 -14.26
C MET A 16 6.85 -10.53 -15.79
N PRO A 17 5.83 -10.16 -16.58
CA PRO A 17 5.91 -10.24 -18.03
C PRO A 17 6.95 -9.25 -18.58
N VAL A 18 7.56 -9.60 -19.72
CA VAL A 18 8.52 -8.73 -20.42
C VAL A 18 7.76 -7.66 -21.22
N PHE A 19 8.11 -6.39 -21.00
CA PHE A 19 7.58 -5.25 -21.76
C PHE A 19 8.57 -4.83 -22.85
N ASN A 20 8.53 -5.51 -23.99
CA ASN A 20 9.35 -5.18 -25.16
C ASN A 20 8.83 -3.91 -25.87
N GLU A 21 9.61 -3.41 -26.84
CA GLU A 21 9.28 -2.19 -27.60
C GLU A 21 8.10 -2.35 -28.58
N ALA A 22 7.67 -3.59 -28.86
CA ALA A 22 6.47 -3.85 -29.65
C ALA A 22 5.18 -3.62 -28.83
N ASN A 23 5.26 -3.72 -27.51
CA ASN A 23 4.12 -3.58 -26.60
C ASN A 23 4.11 -2.22 -25.89
N ILE A 24 5.28 -1.75 -25.44
CA ILE A 24 5.46 -0.48 -24.74
C ILE A 24 6.75 0.18 -25.23
N THR A 25 6.60 1.36 -25.82
CA THR A 25 7.69 2.17 -26.34
C THR A 25 8.59 2.71 -25.21
N PRO A 26 9.83 3.12 -25.51
CA PRO A 26 10.72 3.71 -24.50
C PRO A 26 10.15 4.97 -23.82
N GLU A 27 9.38 5.77 -24.55
CA GLU A 27 8.72 6.97 -24.02
C GLU A 27 7.63 6.60 -23.00
N GLU A 28 6.74 5.66 -23.36
CA GLU A 28 5.69 5.17 -22.46
C GLU A 28 6.27 4.51 -21.18
N LYS A 29 7.44 3.85 -21.28
CA LYS A 29 8.14 3.33 -20.09
C LYS A 29 8.55 4.45 -19.14
N ASN A 30 9.05 5.57 -19.66
CA ASN A 30 9.42 6.71 -18.84
C ASN A 30 8.19 7.37 -18.20
N ASP A 31 7.08 7.43 -18.91
CA ASP A 31 5.81 7.95 -18.38
C ASP A 31 5.30 7.08 -17.22
N ILE A 32 5.34 5.76 -17.38
CA ILE A 32 4.99 4.81 -16.30
C ILE A 32 5.89 5.02 -15.08
N ILE A 33 7.21 5.13 -15.28
CA ILE A 33 8.16 5.35 -14.17
C ILE A 33 7.88 6.68 -13.47
N THR A 34 7.55 7.73 -14.23
CA THR A 34 7.19 9.04 -13.69
C THR A 34 5.93 8.95 -12.85
N TYR A 35 4.91 8.25 -13.34
CA TYR A 35 3.69 8.00 -12.58
C TYR A 35 3.92 7.21 -11.29
N LEU A 36 4.72 6.13 -11.35
CA LEU A 36 5.07 5.35 -10.15
C LEU A 36 5.86 6.19 -9.13
N THR A 37 6.76 7.05 -9.60
CA THR A 37 7.53 7.97 -8.76
C THR A 37 6.63 9.02 -8.12
N TYR A 38 5.64 9.52 -8.87
CA TYR A 38 4.62 10.41 -8.32
C TYR A 38 3.85 9.72 -7.19
N LEU A 39 3.37 8.49 -7.39
CA LEU A 39 2.63 7.75 -6.36
C LEU A 39 3.47 7.46 -5.10
N GLN A 40 4.78 7.21 -5.24
CA GLN A 40 5.66 6.97 -4.10
C GLN A 40 5.93 8.23 -3.27
N ASN A 41 5.93 9.41 -3.91
CA ASN A 41 6.29 10.67 -3.27
C ASN A 41 5.08 11.49 -2.81
N ASN A 42 3.89 11.21 -3.33
CA ASN A 42 2.68 11.95 -3.01
C ASN A 42 1.74 11.10 -2.16
N ARG A 43 1.13 11.73 -1.15
CA ARG A 43 0.22 11.05 -0.23
C ARG A 43 -1.12 10.76 -0.89
N SER A 44 -1.73 9.62 -0.54
CA SER A 44 -3.12 9.33 -0.92
C SER A 44 -4.08 10.35 -0.30
N VAL A 45 -5.08 10.76 -1.07
CA VAL A 45 -6.17 11.64 -0.61
C VAL A 45 -7.09 10.97 0.42
N GLY A 46 -7.07 9.63 0.53
CA GLY A 46 -7.91 8.85 1.43
C GLY A 46 -7.48 8.82 2.90
N GLY A 47 -6.32 9.40 3.24
CA GLY A 47 -5.74 9.33 4.59
C GLY A 47 -4.51 8.44 4.64
N GLU A 48 -4.30 7.77 5.78
CA GLU A 48 -3.18 6.82 5.96
C GLU A 48 -3.64 5.40 5.63
N GLU A 49 -3.19 4.82 4.52
CA GLU A 49 -3.64 3.50 4.03
C GLU A 49 -2.92 2.30 4.68
N LEU A 50 -2.36 2.49 5.88
CA LEU A 50 -1.60 1.46 6.63
C LEU A 50 -0.59 0.68 5.76
N GLY A 51 0.12 1.39 4.87
CA GLY A 51 1.07 0.78 3.93
C GLY A 51 0.43 0.16 2.69
N ASN A 52 -0.75 0.64 2.27
CA ASN A 52 -1.51 0.18 1.11
C ASN A 52 -1.92 -1.30 1.21
N LEU A 53 -2.17 -1.79 2.43
CA LEU A 53 -2.61 -3.17 2.68
C LEU A 53 -4.09 -3.40 2.32
N GLY A 54 -4.83 -2.32 2.11
CA GLY A 54 -6.20 -2.32 1.62
C GLY A 54 -7.26 -2.48 2.71
N PRO A 55 -8.54 -2.41 2.32
CA PRO A 55 -9.66 -2.18 3.24
C PRO A 55 -9.91 -3.34 4.22
N VAL A 56 -9.47 -4.56 3.88
CA VAL A 56 -9.64 -5.73 4.75
C VAL A 56 -8.79 -5.60 6.01
N VAL A 57 -7.52 -5.20 5.85
CA VAL A 57 -6.60 -5.04 6.99
C VAL A 57 -7.00 -3.83 7.82
N GLU A 58 -7.36 -2.72 7.18
CA GLU A 58 -7.91 -1.53 7.86
C GLU A 58 -9.15 -1.87 8.68
N GLY A 59 -10.10 -2.63 8.10
CA GLY A 59 -11.31 -3.07 8.78
C GLY A 59 -11.03 -3.99 9.97
N LEU A 60 -10.09 -4.94 9.81
CA LEU A 60 -9.68 -5.81 10.91
C LEU A 60 -9.07 -5.03 12.07
N LEU A 61 -8.19 -4.06 11.79
CA LEU A 61 -7.57 -3.23 12.81
C LEU A 61 -8.58 -2.31 13.49
N ALA A 62 -9.50 -1.72 12.73
CA ALA A 62 -10.60 -0.94 13.29
C ALA A 62 -11.48 -1.79 14.22
N TRP A 63 -11.80 -3.02 13.81
CA TRP A 63 -12.61 -3.95 14.60
C TRP A 63 -11.90 -4.40 15.88
N LEU A 64 -10.63 -4.80 15.79
CA LEU A 64 -9.82 -5.16 16.95
C LEU A 64 -9.62 -3.97 17.90
N GLY A 65 -9.39 -2.77 17.36
CA GLY A 65 -9.29 -1.55 18.16
C GLY A 65 -10.58 -1.23 18.90
N LEU A 66 -11.73 -1.32 18.23
CA LEU A 66 -13.04 -1.08 18.84
C LEU A 66 -13.35 -2.11 19.93
N LEU A 67 -13.17 -3.40 19.66
CA LEU A 67 -13.38 -4.45 20.67
C LEU A 67 -12.41 -4.34 21.83
N GLY A 68 -11.13 -4.08 21.54
CA GLY A 68 -10.11 -3.86 22.57
C GLY A 68 -10.47 -2.68 23.48
N LEU A 69 -10.98 -1.58 22.91
CA LEU A 69 -11.47 -0.42 23.66
C LEU A 69 -12.64 -0.80 24.58
N LEU A 70 -13.64 -1.53 24.06
CA LEU A 70 -14.79 -1.96 24.86
C LEU A 70 -14.37 -2.84 26.04
N VAL A 71 -13.47 -3.80 25.80
CA VAL A 71 -12.91 -4.65 26.86
C VAL A 71 -12.14 -3.81 27.88
N ALA A 72 -11.30 -2.87 27.45
CA ALA A 72 -10.56 -1.99 28.36
C ALA A 72 -11.48 -1.15 29.25
N ILE A 73 -12.55 -0.58 28.69
CA ILE A 73 -13.54 0.21 29.45
C ILE A 73 -14.25 -0.66 30.48
N THR A 74 -14.70 -1.86 30.10
CA THR A 74 -15.42 -2.76 31.01
C THR A 74 -14.55 -3.20 32.19
N VAL A 75 -13.28 -3.55 31.93
CA VAL A 75 -12.31 -3.89 32.98
C VAL A 75 -12.05 -2.70 33.91
N TRP A 76 -11.87 -1.50 33.37
CA TRP A 76 -11.63 -0.29 34.17
C TRP A 76 -12.80 0.06 35.10
N LEU A 77 -14.03 -0.04 34.59
CA LEU A 77 -15.24 0.20 35.41
C LEU A 77 -15.38 -0.86 36.51
N GLY A 78 -15.16 -2.14 36.18
CA GLY A 78 -15.18 -3.22 37.17
C GLY A 78 -14.13 -3.04 38.27
N ALA A 79 -12.90 -2.66 37.91
CA ALA A 79 -11.82 -2.42 38.85
C ALA A 79 -12.06 -1.21 39.76
N LYS A 80 -12.77 -0.17 39.29
CA LYS A 80 -13.12 1.01 40.10
C LYS A 80 -14.30 0.75 41.05
N SER A 81 -15.18 -0.18 40.71
CA SER A 81 -16.37 -0.51 41.51
C SER A 81 -16.05 -1.35 42.76
N ASN A 82 -14.84 -1.88 42.88
CA ASN A 82 -14.36 -2.69 44.00
C ASN A 82 -13.33 -1.92 44.82
#